data_AF-X0RG29-F1
#
_entry.id   AF-X0RG29-F1
#
_cell.length_a   1.000
_cell.length_b   1.000
_cell.length_c   1.000
_cell.angle_alpha   90.00
_cell.angle_beta   90.00
_cell.angle_gamma   90.00
#
_symmetry.space_group_name_H-M   'P 1'
#
loop_
_entity.id
_entity.type
_entity.pdbx_description
1 polymer ?
#
loop_
_entity_poly.entity_id
_entity_poly.type
_entity_poly.pdbx_seq_one_letter_code
_entity_poly.pdbx_strand_id
1 'polypeptide(L)'
;MKDITTVEQLNFNFIGKVFGKKAILLTELGLSLDTKKGAKELASFSQIKRFPYIEEGFFGATLFIHNSQSFEEYKFLSKTNFIAFLESINRKIAHSLQPYLISLIEEFNIQVLSNYPRDSKLDQIKLVANELATYYEDDNVPWDYFSDSKLYKEIGKIYSLYPIKQEALGAYHERINLELRKSFFDSVESNPLTDEQRLGVLRSNDKNMVLAAAGTGKTSVMVAKALDLIDRGLATPQEILVLAYNKSAAAELKKRLADKAQNSGIVLTEPPQISTFHALGRKILGDSGISTYMSVFTEDSLKLGVWVTEWLIE
;
A
#
# COMPACT_ATOMS: atom_id res chain seq x y z
N MET A 1 28.16 -20.43 -13.16
CA MET A 1 28.55 -19.02 -13.43
C MET A 1 29.35 -19.01 -14.70
N LYS A 2 28.82 -18.49 -15.82
CA LYS A 2 29.68 -18.13 -16.95
C LYS A 2 30.42 -16.87 -16.50
N ASP A 3 31.75 -16.88 -16.53
CA ASP A 3 32.54 -15.65 -16.46
C ASP A 3 32.14 -14.81 -17.68
N ILE A 4 31.31 -13.79 -17.45
CA ILE A 4 30.88 -12.88 -18.50
C ILE A 4 31.88 -11.74 -18.48
N THR A 5 32.61 -11.59 -19.59
CA THR A 5 33.54 -10.50 -19.83
C THR A 5 32.81 -9.17 -19.62
N THR A 6 33.09 -8.49 -18.51
CA THR A 6 32.53 -7.15 -18.27
C THR A 6 33.14 -6.21 -19.29
N VAL A 7 32.32 -5.62 -20.14
CA VAL A 7 32.77 -4.65 -21.14
C VAL A 7 32.50 -3.27 -20.59
N GLU A 8 33.57 -2.55 -20.26
CA GLU A 8 33.47 -1.23 -19.64
C GLU A 8 33.42 -0.09 -20.65
N GLN A 9 33.56 -0.38 -21.95
CA GLN A 9 33.66 0.64 -22.98
C GLN A 9 33.06 0.19 -24.32
N LEU A 10 32.30 1.09 -24.93
CA LEU A 10 31.81 0.95 -26.30
C LEU A 10 32.31 2.11 -27.17
N ASN A 11 33.13 1.79 -28.17
CA ASN A 11 33.74 2.78 -29.03
C ASN A 11 32.77 3.32 -30.07
N PHE A 12 32.92 4.59 -30.45
CA PHE A 12 32.32 5.11 -31.69
C PHE A 12 33.09 4.60 -32.90
N ASN A 13 32.39 4.35 -34.01
CA ASN A 13 33.00 3.99 -35.29
C ASN A 13 33.70 5.21 -35.93
N PHE A 14 34.23 5.03 -37.15
CA PHE A 14 34.94 6.10 -37.86
C PHE A 14 34.11 7.38 -37.98
N ILE A 15 32.82 7.29 -38.31
CA ILE A 15 31.92 8.44 -38.47
C ILE A 15 31.76 9.16 -37.12
N GLY A 16 31.49 8.44 -36.03
CA GLY A 16 31.35 9.05 -34.72
C GLY A 16 32.64 9.75 -34.23
N LYS A 17 33.81 9.20 -34.57
CA LYS A 17 35.13 9.81 -34.26
C LYS A 17 35.36 11.13 -35.01
N VAL A 18 34.84 11.26 -36.23
CA VAL A 18 34.87 12.54 -36.99
C VAL A 18 34.12 13.63 -36.23
N PHE A 19 33.00 13.30 -35.57
CA PHE A 19 32.24 14.21 -34.71
C PHE A 19 32.83 14.42 -33.30
N GLY A 20 34.06 13.95 -33.05
CA GLY A 20 34.77 14.20 -31.80
C GLY A 20 34.36 13.33 -30.61
N LYS A 21 33.51 12.31 -30.84
CA LYS A 21 33.14 11.29 -29.85
C LYS A 21 34.10 10.09 -29.93
N LYS A 22 34.63 9.64 -28.80
CA LYS A 22 35.59 8.52 -28.76
C LYS A 22 34.91 7.23 -28.32
N ALA A 23 34.29 7.23 -27.16
CA ALA A 23 33.63 6.06 -26.60
C ALA A 23 32.55 6.44 -25.57
N ILE A 24 31.64 5.51 -25.30
CA ILE A 24 30.81 5.52 -24.10
C ILE A 24 31.50 4.61 -23.08
N LEU A 25 31.71 5.13 -21.88
CA LEU A 25 32.34 4.44 -20.77
C LEU A 25 31.29 4.08 -19.73
N LEU A 26 31.32 2.83 -19.30
CA LEU A 26 30.61 2.32 -18.14
C LEU A 26 31.42 2.65 -16.89
N THR A 27 30.81 3.34 -15.95
CA THR A 27 31.41 3.67 -14.64
C THR A 27 30.63 2.96 -13.54
N GLU A 28 31.09 3.07 -12.30
CA GLU A 28 30.37 2.51 -11.15
C GLU A 28 29.00 3.16 -10.91
N LEU A 29 28.87 4.46 -11.21
CA LEU A 29 27.66 5.24 -10.90
C LEU A 29 26.76 5.48 -12.11
N GLY A 30 27.25 5.23 -13.33
CA GLY A 30 26.52 5.58 -14.54
C GLY A 30 27.33 5.47 -15.82
N LEU A 31 26.93 6.23 -16.83
CA LEU A 31 27.55 6.28 -18.15
C LEU A 31 28.20 7.63 -18.38
N SER A 32 29.36 7.63 -19.04
CA SER A 32 30.03 8.85 -19.49
C SER A 32 30.44 8.76 -20.96
N LEU A 33 30.46 9.90 -21.64
CA LEU A 33 30.91 10.05 -23.02
C LEU A 33 32.32 10.60 -23.01
N ASP A 34 33.28 9.81 -23.47
CA ASP A 34 34.62 10.29 -23.75
C ASP A 34 34.63 11.05 -25.07
N THR A 35 35.07 12.31 -25.00
CA THR A 35 35.20 13.20 -26.15
C THR A 35 36.63 13.71 -26.30
N LYS A 36 36.92 14.41 -27.41
CA LYS A 36 38.18 15.14 -27.55
C LYS A 36 38.40 16.21 -26.47
N LYS A 37 37.34 16.73 -25.86
CA LYS A 37 37.38 17.80 -24.84
C LYS A 37 37.38 17.27 -23.39
N GLY A 38 37.37 15.95 -23.20
CA GLY A 38 37.24 15.29 -21.90
C GLY A 38 35.97 14.44 -21.78
N ALA A 39 35.86 13.72 -20.68
CA ALA A 39 34.68 12.91 -20.37
C ALA A 39 33.53 13.79 -19.88
N LYS A 40 32.32 13.50 -20.35
CA LYS A 40 31.07 14.15 -19.92
C LYS A 40 30.11 13.09 -19.40
N GLU A 41 29.49 13.30 -18.26
CA GLU A 41 28.43 12.42 -17.76
C GLU A 41 27.24 12.37 -18.74
N LEU A 42 26.71 11.17 -18.95
CA LEU A 42 25.53 10.93 -19.80
C LEU A 42 24.29 10.59 -18.98
N ALA A 43 24.42 9.66 -18.04
CA ALA A 43 23.30 9.19 -17.23
C ALA A 43 23.81 8.56 -15.94
N SER A 44 23.19 8.90 -14.81
CA SER A 44 23.38 8.21 -13.54
C SER A 44 22.44 7.01 -13.44
N PHE A 45 22.92 5.85 -12.98
CA PHE A 45 22.07 4.66 -12.80
C PHE A 45 20.93 4.88 -11.83
N SER A 46 21.11 5.76 -10.84
CA SER A 46 20.04 6.12 -9.90
C SER A 46 18.86 6.86 -10.54
N GLN A 47 19.04 7.42 -11.74
CA GLN A 47 18.02 8.17 -12.48
C GLN A 47 17.41 7.38 -13.64
N ILE A 48 17.96 6.20 -13.96
CA ILE A 48 17.46 5.37 -15.04
C ILE A 48 16.34 4.48 -14.52
N LYS A 49 15.13 4.73 -15.02
CA LYS A 49 13.93 3.94 -14.73
C LYS A 49 13.54 2.98 -15.85
N ARG A 50 14.26 2.99 -16.98
CA ARG A 50 13.99 2.12 -18.12
C ARG A 50 15.29 1.55 -18.64
N PHE A 51 15.27 0.27 -19.00
CA PHE A 51 16.46 -0.36 -19.51
C PHE A 51 16.80 0.22 -20.89
N PRO A 52 18.07 0.62 -21.11
CA PRO A 52 18.51 1.01 -22.44
C PRO A 52 18.47 -0.20 -23.37
N TYR A 53 18.39 0.08 -24.66
CA TYR A 53 18.48 -0.91 -25.71
C TYR A 53 19.36 -0.39 -26.84
N ILE A 54 19.85 -1.30 -27.67
CA ILE A 54 20.68 -0.97 -28.82
C ILE A 54 20.03 -1.52 -30.09
N GLU A 55 19.91 -0.66 -31.10
CA GLU A 55 19.52 -1.08 -32.44
C GLU A 55 20.72 -1.05 -33.37
N GLU A 56 20.79 -2.04 -34.26
CA GLU A 56 21.79 -2.10 -35.30
C GLU A 56 21.30 -1.39 -36.57
N GLY A 57 22.11 -0.48 -37.11
CA GLY A 57 21.84 0.22 -38.35
C GLY A 57 22.96 0.06 -39.39
N PHE A 58 22.72 0.66 -40.56
CA PHE A 58 23.69 0.67 -41.66
C PHE A 58 25.00 1.40 -41.26
N PHE A 59 24.89 2.52 -40.54
CA PHE A 59 26.02 3.35 -40.13
C PHE A 59 26.61 3.00 -38.75
N GLY A 60 26.38 1.79 -38.24
CA GLY A 60 26.79 1.36 -36.90
C GLY A 60 25.60 1.07 -35.99
N ALA A 61 25.84 0.98 -34.69
CA ALA A 61 24.80 0.79 -33.69
C ALA A 61 24.34 2.14 -33.09
N THR A 62 23.11 2.15 -32.56
CA THR A 62 22.53 3.28 -31.83
C THR A 62 22.11 2.83 -30.45
N LEU A 63 22.68 3.42 -29.40
CA LEU A 63 22.26 3.19 -28.01
C LEU A 63 21.18 4.21 -27.63
N PHE A 64 20.06 3.70 -27.12
CA PHE A 64 18.93 4.48 -26.66
C PHE A 64 18.91 4.46 -25.13
N ILE A 65 18.89 5.65 -24.52
CA ILE A 65 18.87 5.80 -23.06
C ILE A 65 17.69 6.70 -22.69
N HIS A 66 16.85 6.23 -21.78
CA HIS A 66 15.80 7.02 -21.17
C HIS A 66 16.28 7.49 -19.79
N ASN A 67 16.54 8.78 -19.63
CA ASN A 67 16.69 9.37 -18.31
C ASN A 67 15.34 9.95 -17.84
N SER A 68 15.25 10.37 -16.58
CA SER A 68 14.01 10.91 -16.00
C SER A 68 13.45 12.17 -16.68
N GLN A 69 14.22 12.86 -17.51
CA GLN A 69 13.94 14.17 -18.14
C GLN A 69 14.04 14.17 -19.67
N SER A 70 14.74 13.22 -20.29
CA SER A 70 14.98 13.16 -21.73
C SER A 70 15.20 11.73 -22.23
N PHE A 71 14.84 11.54 -23.49
CA PHE A 71 15.23 10.40 -24.29
C PHE A 71 16.45 10.79 -25.14
N GLU A 72 17.53 10.03 -25.04
CA GLU A 72 18.79 10.34 -25.70
C GLU A 72 19.27 9.19 -26.59
N GLU A 73 19.74 9.55 -27.78
CA GLU A 73 20.23 8.61 -28.79
C GLU A 73 21.72 8.82 -29.07
N TYR A 74 22.49 7.74 -29.00
CA TYR A 74 23.92 7.75 -29.27
C TYR A 74 24.23 6.92 -30.52
N LYS A 75 24.22 7.59 -31.67
CA LYS A 75 24.46 7.01 -33.01
C LYS A 75 25.95 6.80 -33.31
N PHE A 76 26.22 5.96 -34.32
CA PHE A 76 27.55 5.67 -34.85
C PHE A 76 28.45 4.90 -33.88
N LEU A 77 27.86 4.04 -33.04
CA LEU A 77 28.62 3.13 -32.17
C LEU A 77 29.18 1.97 -32.99
N SER A 78 30.33 1.46 -32.54
CA SER A 78 30.92 0.24 -33.07
C SER A 78 29.99 -0.93 -32.81
N LYS A 79 29.83 -1.81 -33.79
CA LYS A 79 29.10 -3.07 -33.63
C LYS A 79 29.92 -4.11 -32.84
N THR A 80 31.22 -3.90 -32.70
CA THR A 80 32.08 -4.77 -31.91
C THR A 80 31.74 -4.64 -30.42
N ASN A 81 31.41 -5.77 -29.77
CA ASN A 81 31.12 -5.89 -28.33
C ASN A 81 29.89 -5.11 -27.81
N PHE A 82 29.08 -4.52 -28.68
CA PHE A 82 27.89 -3.74 -28.29
C PHE A 82 26.88 -4.53 -27.46
N ILE A 83 26.66 -5.82 -27.76
CA ILE A 83 25.80 -6.70 -26.95
C ILE A 83 26.37 -6.89 -25.55
N ALA A 84 27.64 -7.28 -25.43
CA ALA A 84 28.30 -7.47 -24.13
C ALA A 84 28.37 -6.17 -23.30
N PHE A 85 28.52 -5.02 -23.97
CA PHE A 85 28.42 -3.72 -23.32
C PHE A 85 27.01 -3.44 -22.81
N LEU A 86 25.97 -3.68 -23.62
CA LEU A 86 24.56 -3.54 -23.21
C LEU A 86 24.23 -4.43 -22.01
N GLU A 87 24.69 -5.68 -22.02
CA GLU A 87 24.54 -6.59 -20.87
C GLU A 87 25.21 -6.03 -19.61
N SER A 88 26.42 -5.47 -19.74
CA SER A 88 27.15 -4.87 -18.62
C SER A 88 26.41 -3.67 -18.02
N ILE A 89 25.85 -2.80 -18.88
CA ILE A 89 25.00 -1.67 -18.45
C ILE A 89 23.75 -2.16 -17.73
N ASN A 90 23.01 -3.07 -18.37
CA ASN A 90 21.73 -3.55 -17.85
C ASN A 90 21.89 -4.27 -16.50
N ARG A 91 23.01 -4.96 -16.25
CA ARG A 91 23.30 -5.53 -14.92
C ARG A 91 23.47 -4.46 -13.84
N LYS A 92 24.22 -3.38 -14.11
CA LYS A 92 24.40 -2.27 -13.16
C LYS A 92 23.07 -1.52 -12.92
N ILE A 93 22.27 -1.32 -13.96
CA ILE A 93 20.93 -0.73 -13.83
C ILE A 93 20.01 -1.61 -12.99
N ALA A 94 19.94 -2.92 -13.27
CA ALA A 94 19.12 -3.86 -12.49
C ALA A 94 19.48 -3.82 -11.00
N HIS A 95 20.78 -3.83 -10.68
CA HIS A 95 21.26 -3.68 -9.31
C HIS A 95 20.83 -2.35 -8.66
N SER A 96 20.93 -1.23 -9.38
CA SER A 96 20.52 0.08 -8.88
C SER A 96 18.99 0.24 -8.75
N LEU A 97 18.23 -0.40 -9.61
CA LEU A 97 16.77 -0.29 -9.70
C LEU A 97 16.05 -1.22 -8.73
N GLN A 98 16.66 -2.36 -8.38
CA GLN A 98 16.05 -3.37 -7.51
C GLN A 98 15.50 -2.81 -6.19
N PRO A 99 16.24 -1.98 -5.41
CA PRO A 99 15.72 -1.44 -4.15
C PRO A 99 14.47 -0.59 -4.34
N TYR A 100 14.38 0.14 -5.46
CA TYR A 100 13.21 0.94 -5.79
C TYR A 100 11.98 0.05 -6.06
N LEU A 101 12.12 -0.99 -6.89
CA LEU A 101 11.02 -1.91 -7.16
C LEU A 101 10.56 -2.66 -5.91
N ILE A 102 11.50 -3.08 -5.05
CA ILE A 102 11.18 -3.67 -3.75
C ILE A 102 10.36 -2.68 -2.90
N SER A 103 10.79 -1.42 -2.81
CA SER A 103 10.08 -0.40 -2.03
C SER A 103 8.64 -0.16 -2.52
N LEU A 104 8.39 -0.21 -3.83
CA LEU A 104 7.05 -0.10 -4.40
C LEU A 104 6.17 -1.32 -4.04
N ILE A 105 6.74 -2.53 -4.09
CA ILE A 105 6.03 -3.75 -3.68
C ILE A 105 5.69 -3.71 -2.19
N GLU A 106 6.63 -3.25 -1.35
CA GLU A 106 6.42 -3.06 0.08
C GLU A 106 5.32 -2.02 0.35
N GLU A 107 5.35 -0.87 -0.34
CA GLU A 107 4.30 0.15 -0.24
C GLU A 107 2.92 -0.41 -0.62
N PHE A 108 2.84 -1.16 -1.73
CA PHE A 108 1.61 -1.82 -2.16
C PHE A 108 1.11 -2.81 -1.09
N ASN A 109 1.99 -3.67 -0.57
CA ASN A 109 1.65 -4.65 0.44
C ASN A 109 1.23 -4.00 1.76
N ILE A 110 1.83 -2.87 2.14
CA ILE A 110 1.39 -2.11 3.32
C ILE A 110 -0.03 -1.59 3.10
N GLN A 111 -0.33 -1.01 1.94
CA GLN A 111 -1.65 -0.42 1.67
C GLN A 111 -2.77 -1.46 1.44
N VAL A 112 -2.43 -2.64 0.91
CA VAL A 112 -3.41 -3.63 0.45
C VAL A 112 -3.46 -4.88 1.33
N LEU A 113 -2.35 -5.34 1.90
CA LEU A 113 -2.31 -6.57 2.71
C LEU A 113 -2.28 -6.28 4.20
N SER A 114 -1.37 -5.39 4.63
CA SER A 114 -1.23 -5.02 6.04
C SER A 114 -2.42 -4.16 6.48
N ASN A 115 -2.72 -3.12 5.70
CA ASN A 115 -3.93 -2.32 5.80
C ASN A 115 -5.01 -2.86 4.87
N TYR A 116 -6.26 -2.56 5.19
CA TYR A 116 -7.35 -2.77 4.25
C TYR A 116 -7.26 -1.70 3.14
N PRO A 117 -7.40 -2.05 1.85
CA PRO A 117 -7.35 -1.10 0.75
C PRO A 117 -8.59 -0.20 0.81
N ARG A 118 -8.51 0.97 1.43
CA ARG A 118 -9.65 1.89 1.59
C ARG A 118 -9.94 2.65 0.30
N ASP A 119 -11.19 3.03 0.09
CA ASP A 119 -11.62 3.80 -1.10
C ASP A 119 -10.82 5.10 -1.26
N SER A 120 -10.59 5.82 -0.16
CA SER A 120 -9.77 7.05 -0.13
C SER A 120 -8.30 6.85 -0.50
N LYS A 121 -7.81 5.60 -0.52
CA LYS A 121 -6.43 5.25 -0.88
C LYS A 121 -6.30 4.65 -2.27
N LEU A 122 -7.41 4.40 -2.96
CA LEU A 122 -7.42 3.71 -4.24
C LEU A 122 -6.50 4.36 -5.28
N ASP A 123 -6.49 5.70 -5.37
CA ASP A 123 -5.65 6.40 -6.35
C ASP A 123 -4.16 6.30 -6.02
N GLN A 124 -3.79 6.31 -4.73
CA GLN A 124 -2.41 6.07 -4.30
C GLN A 124 -1.97 4.65 -4.65
N ILE A 125 -2.81 3.64 -4.37
CA ILE A 125 -2.53 2.25 -4.70
C ILE A 125 -2.37 2.07 -6.22
N LYS A 126 -3.23 2.72 -7.02
CA LYS A 126 -3.12 2.70 -8.49
C LYS A 126 -1.81 3.28 -8.98
N LEU A 127 -1.32 4.38 -8.41
CA LEU A 127 -0.03 4.97 -8.81
C LEU A 127 1.11 3.97 -8.63
N VAL A 128 1.17 3.31 -7.47
CA VAL A 128 2.19 2.30 -7.16
C VAL A 128 2.07 1.10 -8.10
N ALA A 129 0.85 0.56 -8.25
CA ALA A 129 0.60 -0.58 -9.11
C ALA A 129 0.93 -0.26 -10.59
N ASN A 130 0.59 0.94 -11.07
CA ASN A 130 0.85 1.36 -12.45
C ASN A 130 2.33 1.48 -12.73
N GLU A 131 3.11 2.06 -11.81
CA GLU A 131 4.56 2.13 -11.94
C GLU A 131 5.14 0.70 -12.08
N LEU A 132 4.75 -0.22 -11.20
CA LEU A 132 5.18 -1.62 -11.25
C LEU A 132 4.75 -2.34 -12.54
N ALA A 133 3.51 -2.13 -12.98
CA ALA A 133 2.97 -2.70 -14.22
C ALA A 133 3.81 -2.29 -15.42
N THR A 134 4.33 -1.06 -15.44
CA THR A 134 5.13 -0.59 -16.56
C THR A 134 6.44 -1.35 -16.76
N TYR A 135 7.00 -1.97 -15.71
CA TYR A 135 8.16 -2.86 -15.81
C TYR A 135 7.73 -4.28 -16.20
N TYR A 136 6.57 -4.73 -15.71
CA TYR A 136 6.06 -6.07 -15.99
C TYR A 136 5.67 -6.25 -17.47
N GLU A 137 5.15 -5.20 -18.10
CA GLU A 137 4.74 -5.17 -19.51
C GLU A 137 5.90 -4.94 -20.49
N ASP A 138 7.05 -4.50 -19.99
CA ASP A 138 8.20 -4.14 -20.82
C ASP A 138 9.08 -5.36 -21.08
N ASP A 139 8.97 -5.92 -22.28
CA ASP A 139 9.75 -7.08 -22.74
C ASP A 139 11.27 -6.86 -22.71
N ASN A 140 11.72 -5.60 -22.61
CA ASN A 140 13.15 -5.28 -22.53
C ASN A 140 13.71 -5.39 -21.11
N VAL A 141 12.87 -5.60 -20.08
CA VAL A 141 13.35 -5.74 -18.70
C VAL A 141 14.06 -7.09 -18.53
N PRO A 142 15.38 -7.10 -18.26
CA PRO A 142 16.13 -8.34 -18.15
C PRO A 142 16.01 -8.89 -16.73
N TRP A 143 14.91 -9.57 -16.44
CA TRP A 143 14.58 -10.09 -15.10
C TRP A 143 15.69 -10.97 -14.48
N ASP A 144 16.47 -11.68 -15.30
CA ASP A 144 17.60 -12.50 -14.86
C ASP A 144 18.79 -11.70 -14.31
N TYR A 145 18.79 -10.37 -14.44
CA TYR A 145 19.86 -9.50 -13.93
C TYR A 145 19.57 -8.96 -12.53
N PHE A 146 18.33 -9.09 -12.06
CA PHE A 146 17.99 -8.79 -10.68
C PHE A 146 18.49 -9.91 -9.77
N SER A 147 19.00 -9.54 -8.60
CA SER A 147 19.49 -10.51 -7.61
C SER A 147 18.34 -11.22 -6.87
N ASP A 148 17.19 -10.56 -6.71
CA ASP A 148 15.99 -11.19 -6.16
C ASP A 148 15.17 -11.87 -7.26
N SER A 149 15.27 -13.20 -7.34
CA SER A 149 14.54 -14.02 -8.31
C SER A 149 13.02 -13.99 -8.12
N LYS A 150 12.50 -13.49 -6.99
CA LYS A 150 11.07 -13.40 -6.73
C LYS A 150 10.45 -12.13 -7.31
N LEU A 151 11.26 -11.13 -7.65
CA LEU A 151 10.79 -9.79 -8.04
C LEU A 151 9.74 -9.85 -9.16
N TYR A 152 10.06 -10.53 -10.27
CA TYR A 152 9.14 -10.72 -11.39
C TYR A 152 7.81 -11.35 -10.95
N LYS A 153 7.87 -12.37 -10.10
CA LYS A 153 6.69 -13.09 -9.61
C LYS A 153 5.83 -12.22 -8.69
N GLU A 154 6.44 -11.45 -7.78
CA GLU A 154 5.70 -10.55 -6.88
C GLU A 154 5.03 -9.41 -7.65
N ILE A 155 5.73 -8.80 -8.61
CA ILE A 155 5.14 -7.81 -9.52
C ILE A 155 4.01 -8.44 -10.33
N GLY A 156 4.19 -9.65 -10.85
CA GLY A 156 3.15 -10.38 -11.58
C GLY A 156 1.89 -10.66 -10.76
N LYS A 157 2.02 -10.91 -9.45
CA LYS A 157 0.84 -11.02 -8.57
C LYS A 157 0.08 -9.70 -8.48
N ILE A 158 0.79 -8.58 -8.33
CA ILE A 158 0.17 -7.24 -8.30
C ILE A 158 -0.47 -6.95 -9.66
N TYR A 159 0.22 -7.27 -10.75
CA TYR A 159 -0.27 -7.10 -12.11
C TYR A 159 -1.53 -7.95 -12.40
N SER A 160 -1.66 -9.13 -11.80
CA SER A 160 -2.86 -9.97 -11.95
C SER A 160 -4.15 -9.33 -11.40
N LEU A 161 -4.03 -8.23 -10.63
CA LEU A 161 -5.15 -7.48 -10.09
C LEU A 161 -5.66 -6.40 -11.07
N TYR A 162 -5.07 -6.26 -12.25
CA TYR A 162 -5.53 -5.30 -13.26
C TYR A 162 -6.89 -5.68 -13.87
N PRO A 163 -7.78 -4.70 -14.10
CA PRO A 163 -7.65 -3.29 -13.72
C PRO A 163 -7.79 -3.08 -12.20
N ILE A 164 -6.93 -2.24 -11.62
CA ILE A 164 -6.93 -1.96 -10.17
C ILE A 164 -8.23 -1.28 -9.75
N LYS A 165 -9.08 -2.06 -9.08
CA LYS A 165 -10.40 -1.69 -8.58
C LYS A 165 -10.58 -2.12 -7.12
N GLN A 166 -11.50 -1.45 -6.44
CA GLN A 166 -11.77 -1.67 -5.02
C GLN A 166 -12.17 -3.12 -4.72
N GLU A 167 -13.01 -3.72 -5.57
CA GLU A 167 -13.49 -5.10 -5.39
C GLU A 167 -12.35 -6.11 -5.51
N ALA A 168 -11.45 -5.94 -6.49
CA ALA A 168 -10.33 -6.84 -6.72
C ALA A 168 -9.30 -6.76 -5.58
N LEU A 169 -8.97 -5.54 -5.14
CA LEU A 169 -8.08 -5.32 -4.00
C LEU A 169 -8.66 -5.87 -2.70
N GLY A 170 -9.96 -5.63 -2.46
CA GLY A 170 -10.69 -6.15 -1.30
C GLY A 170 -10.68 -7.69 -1.28
N ALA A 171 -11.04 -8.34 -2.39
CA ALA A 171 -11.01 -9.80 -2.49
C ALA A 171 -9.59 -10.37 -2.29
N TYR A 172 -8.57 -9.69 -2.80
CA TYR A 172 -7.17 -10.07 -2.60
C TYR A 172 -6.76 -9.97 -1.12
N HIS A 173 -7.11 -8.87 -0.45
CA HIS A 173 -6.90 -8.68 0.99
C HIS A 173 -7.60 -9.76 1.82
N GLU A 174 -8.90 -10.00 1.52
CA GLU A 174 -9.75 -10.96 2.22
C GLU A 174 -9.17 -12.36 2.13
N ARG A 175 -8.85 -12.83 0.91
CA ARG A 175 -8.29 -14.18 0.69
C ARG A 175 -7.01 -14.42 1.49
N ILE A 176 -6.11 -13.44 1.52
CA ILE A 176 -4.84 -13.57 2.23
C ILE A 176 -5.05 -13.51 3.75
N ASN A 177 -5.82 -12.54 4.24
CA ASN A 177 -5.97 -12.33 5.68
C ASN A 177 -6.90 -13.34 6.36
N LEU A 178 -7.87 -13.92 5.64
CA LEU A 178 -8.69 -15.03 6.16
C LEU A 178 -7.85 -16.25 6.52
N GLU A 179 -6.84 -16.55 5.70
CA GLU A 179 -5.92 -17.67 5.96
C GLU A 179 -4.91 -17.30 7.06
N LEU A 180 -4.22 -16.17 6.91
CA LEU A 180 -3.21 -15.73 7.87
C LEU A 180 -3.76 -15.58 9.29
N ARG A 181 -5.02 -15.16 9.43
CA ARG A 181 -5.66 -14.90 10.73
C ARG A 181 -6.69 -15.96 11.12
N LYS A 182 -6.65 -17.14 10.49
CA LYS A 182 -7.56 -18.24 10.80
C LYS A 182 -7.60 -18.56 12.30
N SER A 183 -6.44 -18.69 12.95
CA SER A 183 -6.36 -18.99 14.38
C SER A 183 -7.06 -17.93 15.24
N PHE A 184 -6.90 -16.65 14.92
CA PHE A 184 -7.57 -15.57 15.63
C PHE A 184 -9.09 -15.65 15.47
N PHE A 185 -9.58 -15.86 14.25
CA PHE A 185 -11.02 -15.97 14.00
C PHE A 185 -11.68 -17.21 14.62
N ASP A 186 -10.90 -18.28 14.78
CA ASP A 186 -11.35 -19.52 15.42
C ASP A 186 -11.47 -19.38 16.95
N SER A 187 -10.75 -18.42 17.58
CA SER A 187 -10.63 -18.34 19.05
C SER A 187 -11.06 -17.01 19.70
N VAL A 188 -11.19 -15.91 18.94
CA VAL A 188 -11.49 -14.57 19.51
C VAL A 188 -12.83 -14.51 20.23
N GLU A 189 -13.77 -15.36 19.83
CA GLU A 189 -15.10 -15.48 20.40
C GLU A 189 -15.35 -16.88 20.95
N SER A 190 -16.45 -17.08 21.69
CA SER A 190 -16.72 -18.39 22.31
C SER A 190 -16.88 -19.53 21.31
N ASN A 191 -17.30 -19.20 20.09
CA ASN A 191 -17.35 -20.12 18.95
C ASN A 191 -16.56 -19.47 17.80
N PRO A 192 -15.99 -20.27 16.89
CA PRO A 192 -15.39 -19.76 15.66
C PRO A 192 -16.35 -18.84 14.90
N LEU A 193 -15.84 -17.72 14.40
CA LEU A 193 -16.63 -16.82 13.56
C LEU A 193 -16.97 -17.49 12.23
N THR A 194 -18.18 -17.24 11.72
CA THR A 194 -18.56 -17.65 10.35
C THR A 194 -17.79 -16.83 9.31
N ASP A 195 -17.73 -17.29 8.06
CA ASP A 195 -17.01 -16.60 7.00
C ASP A 195 -17.52 -15.16 6.80
N GLU A 196 -18.83 -14.93 6.86
CA GLU A 196 -19.42 -13.59 6.75
C GLU A 196 -19.05 -12.69 7.92
N GLN A 197 -18.97 -13.26 9.14
CA GLN A 197 -18.51 -12.53 10.32
C GLN A 197 -17.04 -12.15 10.21
N ARG A 198 -16.18 -13.06 9.73
CA ARG A 198 -14.76 -12.79 9.46
C ARG A 198 -14.60 -11.68 8.42
N LEU A 199 -15.38 -11.72 7.34
CA LEU A 199 -15.40 -10.64 6.35
C LEU A 199 -15.86 -9.32 6.96
N GLY A 200 -16.86 -9.31 7.84
CA GLY A 200 -17.27 -8.13 8.61
C GLY A 200 -16.16 -7.58 9.52
N VAL A 201 -15.31 -8.47 10.06
CA VAL A 201 -14.12 -8.09 10.83
C VAL A 201 -12.99 -7.57 9.94
N LEU A 202 -12.74 -8.14 8.76
CA LEU A 202 -11.65 -7.70 7.89
C LEU A 202 -11.96 -6.40 7.15
N ARG A 203 -13.18 -6.27 6.61
CA ARG A 203 -13.58 -5.13 5.77
C ARG A 203 -13.49 -3.82 6.53
N SER A 204 -12.65 -2.92 6.03
CA SER A 204 -12.34 -1.64 6.67
C SER A 204 -12.27 -0.49 5.67
N ASN A 205 -13.22 -0.44 4.73
CA ASN A 205 -13.44 0.76 3.91
C ASN A 205 -13.61 2.01 4.80
N ASP A 206 -13.53 3.20 4.23
CA ASP A 206 -13.66 4.44 5.03
C ASP A 206 -14.98 4.51 5.78
N LYS A 207 -16.05 3.92 5.21
CA LYS A 207 -17.35 3.73 5.86
C LYS A 207 -17.83 2.31 5.56
N ASN A 208 -18.23 1.57 6.59
CA ASN A 208 -18.76 0.22 6.43
C ASN A 208 -20.12 0.11 7.11
N MET A 209 -21.07 -0.51 6.43
CA MET A 209 -22.36 -0.88 6.99
C MET A 209 -22.48 -2.40 7.00
N VAL A 210 -22.60 -2.99 8.19
CA VAL A 210 -22.83 -4.43 8.36
C VAL A 210 -24.32 -4.67 8.57
N LEU A 211 -24.95 -5.33 7.60
CA LEU A 211 -26.36 -5.74 7.69
C LEU A 211 -26.43 -7.10 8.37
N ALA A 212 -27.19 -7.20 9.46
CA ALA A 212 -27.21 -8.41 10.28
C ALA A 212 -28.56 -8.61 10.97
N ALA A 213 -29.19 -9.77 10.69
CA ALA A 213 -30.44 -10.16 11.31
C ALA A 213 -30.31 -10.33 12.85
N ALA A 214 -31.43 -10.40 13.55
CA ALA A 214 -31.42 -10.70 14.99
C ALA A 214 -30.72 -12.05 15.24
N GLY A 215 -29.93 -12.14 16.32
CA GLY A 215 -29.24 -13.39 16.69
C GLY A 215 -27.98 -13.75 15.89
N THR A 216 -27.61 -13.03 14.83
CA THR A 216 -26.44 -13.41 13.98
C THR A 216 -25.06 -13.00 14.52
N GLY A 217 -24.96 -12.63 15.79
CA GLY A 217 -23.66 -12.27 16.39
C GLY A 217 -23.13 -10.87 16.08
N LYS A 218 -24.00 -9.87 15.87
CA LYS A 218 -23.61 -8.45 15.67
C LYS A 218 -22.58 -7.96 16.69
N THR A 219 -22.85 -8.22 17.97
CA THR A 219 -21.97 -7.84 19.08
C THR A 219 -20.63 -8.56 18.99
N SER A 220 -20.63 -9.84 18.60
CA SER A 220 -19.41 -10.63 18.39
C SER A 220 -18.53 -10.04 17.28
N VAL A 221 -19.13 -9.66 16.14
CA VAL A 221 -18.40 -9.00 15.04
C VAL A 221 -17.79 -7.68 15.50
N MET A 222 -18.53 -6.88 16.26
CA MET A 222 -18.05 -5.59 16.78
C MET A 222 -16.87 -5.74 17.74
N VAL A 223 -16.94 -6.70 18.67
CA VAL A 223 -15.84 -6.98 19.62
C VAL A 223 -14.63 -7.56 18.89
N ALA A 224 -14.83 -8.57 18.04
CA ALA A 224 -13.76 -9.17 17.25
C ALA A 224 -13.09 -8.14 16.33
N LYS A 225 -13.85 -7.20 15.76
CA LYS A 225 -13.32 -6.08 14.97
C LYS A 225 -12.38 -5.19 15.76
N ALA A 226 -12.79 -4.75 16.96
CA ALA A 226 -11.95 -3.91 17.80
C ALA A 226 -10.66 -4.65 18.18
N LEU A 227 -10.76 -5.93 18.53
CA LEU A 227 -9.60 -6.76 18.89
C LEU A 227 -8.69 -7.05 17.70
N ASP A 228 -9.22 -7.26 16.49
CA ASP A 228 -8.42 -7.47 15.27
C ASP A 228 -7.58 -6.22 14.95
N LEU A 229 -8.17 -5.04 15.06
CA LEU A 229 -7.47 -3.76 14.84
C LEU A 229 -6.33 -3.57 15.84
N ILE A 230 -6.55 -3.92 17.11
CA ILE A 230 -5.54 -3.81 18.17
C ILE A 230 -4.43 -4.84 17.97
N ASP A 231 -4.79 -6.11 17.76
CA ASP A 231 -3.84 -7.22 17.61
C ASP A 231 -2.91 -7.03 16.40
N ARG A 232 -3.44 -6.44 15.32
CA ARG A 232 -2.66 -6.11 14.11
C ARG A 232 -1.88 -4.80 14.22
N GLY A 233 -2.01 -4.05 15.32
CA GLY A 233 -1.39 -2.75 15.48
C GLY A 233 -1.93 -1.67 14.52
N LEU A 234 -3.14 -1.84 13.99
CA LEU A 234 -3.80 -0.88 13.09
C LEU A 234 -4.46 0.28 13.83
N ALA A 235 -4.76 0.08 15.12
CA ALA A 235 -5.24 1.11 16.02
C ALA A 235 -4.87 0.75 17.46
N THR A 236 -4.44 1.74 18.23
CA THR A 236 -4.37 1.64 19.69
C THR A 236 -5.79 1.60 20.29
N PRO A 237 -5.99 1.05 21.50
CA PRO A 237 -7.30 1.03 22.14
C PRO A 237 -7.97 2.41 22.20
N GLN A 238 -7.20 3.48 22.46
CA GLN A 238 -7.69 4.86 22.60
C GLN A 238 -8.17 5.48 21.29
N GLU A 239 -7.73 4.94 20.14
CA GLU A 239 -8.21 5.35 18.81
C GLU A 239 -9.54 4.69 18.43
N ILE A 240 -10.05 3.78 19.28
CA ILE A 240 -11.30 3.04 19.04
C ILE A 240 -12.40 3.56 19.97
N LEU A 241 -13.46 4.09 19.35
CA LEU A 241 -14.70 4.47 20.01
C LEU A 241 -15.83 3.49 19.63
N VAL A 242 -16.47 2.89 20.64
CA VAL A 242 -17.66 2.07 20.47
C VAL A 242 -18.86 2.77 21.11
N LEU A 243 -19.91 2.97 20.31
CA LEU A 243 -21.14 3.62 20.76
C LEU A 243 -22.25 2.59 21.00
N ALA A 244 -22.82 2.62 22.20
CA ALA A 244 -23.95 1.81 22.59
C ALA A 244 -25.22 2.66 22.75
N TYR A 245 -26.39 2.06 22.54
CA TYR A 245 -27.66 2.77 22.66
C TYR A 245 -27.97 3.17 24.11
N ASN A 246 -27.69 2.29 25.08
CA ASN A 246 -27.98 2.51 26.49
C ASN A 246 -26.83 2.07 27.41
N LYS A 247 -26.91 2.42 28.69
CA LYS A 247 -25.86 2.14 29.69
C LYS A 247 -25.63 0.64 29.91
N SER A 248 -26.68 -0.17 29.87
CA SER A 248 -26.59 -1.63 30.03
C SER A 248 -25.76 -2.25 28.91
N ALA A 249 -26.08 -1.91 27.65
CA ALA A 249 -25.34 -2.37 26.48
C ALA A 249 -23.88 -1.90 26.48
N ALA A 250 -23.61 -0.67 26.94
CA ALA A 250 -22.24 -0.18 27.10
C ALA A 250 -21.44 -1.01 28.14
N ALA A 251 -22.06 -1.33 29.29
CA ALA A 251 -21.43 -2.12 30.34
C ALA A 251 -21.18 -3.57 29.89
N GLU A 252 -22.13 -4.17 29.18
CA GLU A 252 -21.99 -5.51 28.59
C GLU A 252 -20.84 -5.55 27.58
N LEU A 253 -20.79 -4.59 26.64
CA LEU A 253 -19.72 -4.49 25.64
C LEU A 253 -18.35 -4.34 26.30
N LYS A 254 -18.26 -3.50 27.34
CA LYS A 254 -17.01 -3.29 28.09
C LYS A 254 -16.52 -4.58 28.74
N LYS A 255 -17.40 -5.31 29.42
CA LYS A 255 -17.06 -6.59 30.03
C LYS A 255 -16.65 -7.61 28.98
N ARG A 256 -17.46 -7.77 27.93
CA ARG A 256 -17.20 -8.74 26.85
C ARG A 256 -15.86 -8.47 26.17
N LEU A 257 -15.55 -7.22 25.82
CA LEU A 257 -14.30 -6.88 25.15
C LEU A 257 -13.09 -7.20 26.03
N ALA A 258 -13.14 -6.86 27.32
CA ALA A 258 -12.08 -7.18 28.27
C ALA A 258 -11.89 -8.71 28.41
N ASP A 259 -12.99 -9.45 28.59
CA ASP A 259 -12.97 -10.91 28.72
C ASP A 259 -12.41 -11.57 27.44
N LYS A 260 -12.79 -11.08 26.25
CA LYS A 260 -12.31 -11.64 24.97
C LYS A 260 -10.87 -11.27 24.66
N ALA A 261 -10.42 -10.06 25.01
CA ALA A 261 -9.02 -9.68 24.90
C ALA A 261 -8.13 -10.61 25.73
N GLN A 262 -8.49 -10.81 27.01
CA GLN A 262 -7.74 -11.66 27.92
C GLN A 262 -7.67 -13.12 27.41
N ASN A 263 -8.81 -13.68 26.99
CA ASN A 263 -8.85 -15.06 26.47
C ASN A 263 -8.08 -15.24 25.15
N SER A 264 -7.92 -14.18 24.37
CA SER A 264 -7.18 -14.19 23.11
C SER A 264 -5.69 -13.85 23.29
N GLY A 265 -5.22 -13.65 24.52
CA GLY A 265 -3.83 -13.24 24.80
C GLY A 265 -3.50 -11.80 24.40
N ILE A 266 -4.52 -10.97 24.12
CA ILE A 266 -4.36 -9.57 23.74
C ILE A 266 -4.26 -8.73 25.01
N VAL A 267 -3.06 -8.18 25.25
CA VAL A 267 -2.81 -7.31 26.40
C VAL A 267 -3.29 -5.91 26.08
N LEU A 268 -4.33 -5.48 26.79
CA LEU A 268 -4.82 -4.10 26.73
C LEU A 268 -4.14 -3.29 27.83
N THR A 269 -3.35 -2.29 27.46
CA THR A 269 -2.83 -1.29 28.41
C THR A 269 -3.97 -0.46 29.00
N GLU A 270 -4.94 -0.08 28.16
CA GLU A 270 -6.23 0.46 28.58
C GLU A 270 -7.32 -0.06 27.62
N PRO A 271 -8.60 -0.11 28.03
CA PRO A 271 -9.68 -0.54 27.16
C PRO A 271 -10.08 0.54 26.15
N PRO A 272 -10.65 0.16 25.00
CA PRO A 272 -11.29 1.11 24.08
C PRO A 272 -12.34 2.00 24.75
N GLN A 273 -12.57 3.19 24.19
CA GLN A 273 -13.62 4.07 24.69
C GLN A 273 -14.99 3.49 24.33
N ILE A 274 -15.75 3.08 25.34
CA ILE A 274 -17.12 2.57 25.16
C ILE A 274 -18.08 3.54 25.86
N SER A 275 -18.99 4.14 25.10
CA SER A 275 -19.89 5.18 25.60
C SER A 275 -21.28 5.07 25.01
N THR A 276 -22.28 5.65 25.68
CA THR A 276 -23.54 5.96 25.02
C THR A 276 -23.42 7.26 24.25
N PHE A 277 -24.30 7.49 23.27
CA PHE A 277 -24.36 8.76 22.55
C PHE A 277 -24.45 9.97 23.50
N HIS A 278 -25.34 9.89 24.50
CA HIS A 278 -25.51 10.95 25.51
C HIS A 278 -24.29 11.14 26.42
N ALA A 279 -23.56 10.06 26.75
CA ALA A 279 -22.35 10.17 27.55
C ALA A 279 -21.22 10.82 26.75
N LEU A 280 -21.06 10.42 25.48
CA LEU A 280 -20.09 11.03 24.58
C LEU A 280 -20.40 12.51 24.34
N GLY A 281 -21.66 12.86 24.03
CA GLY A 281 -22.07 14.25 23.80
C GLY A 281 -21.79 15.14 25.01
N ARG A 282 -22.11 14.67 26.23
CA ARG A 282 -21.79 15.41 27.47
C ARG A 282 -20.29 15.57 27.68
N LYS A 283 -19.47 14.56 27.36
CA LYS A 283 -18.01 14.65 27.41
C LYS A 283 -17.51 15.74 26.45
N ILE A 284 -17.93 15.70 25.18
CA ILE A 284 -17.53 16.70 24.17
C ILE A 284 -17.89 18.13 24.59
N LEU A 285 -19.11 18.33 25.11
CA LEU A 285 -19.54 19.65 25.61
C LEU A 285 -18.69 20.11 26.79
N GLY A 286 -18.45 19.22 27.77
CA GLY A 286 -17.58 19.51 28.91
C GLY A 286 -16.15 19.86 28.49
N ASP A 287 -15.56 19.07 27.59
CA ASP A 287 -14.22 19.30 27.03
C ASP A 287 -14.13 20.63 26.25
N SER A 288 -15.26 21.10 25.71
CA SER A 288 -15.39 22.39 25.01
C SER A 288 -15.76 23.57 25.94
N GLY A 289 -15.87 23.34 27.26
CA GLY A 289 -16.25 24.37 28.23
C GLY A 289 -17.73 24.75 28.21
N ILE A 290 -18.59 23.98 27.54
CA ILE A 290 -20.03 24.21 27.47
C ILE A 290 -20.71 23.49 28.64
N SER A 291 -21.35 24.25 29.52
CA SER A 291 -22.11 23.71 30.65
C SER A 291 -23.44 23.10 30.19
N THR A 292 -23.75 21.90 30.69
CA THR A 292 -25.04 21.24 30.45
C THR A 292 -25.94 21.37 31.67
N TYR A 293 -27.18 21.78 31.45
CA TYR A 293 -28.20 21.91 32.50
C TYR A 293 -29.31 20.90 32.24
N MET A 294 -29.92 20.38 33.30
CA MET A 294 -31.13 19.58 33.18
C MET A 294 -32.27 20.48 32.68
N SER A 295 -33.06 19.98 31.73
CA SER A 295 -34.21 20.73 31.24
C SER A 295 -35.20 20.93 32.38
N VAL A 296 -35.89 22.08 32.44
CA VAL A 296 -36.95 22.30 33.44
C VAL A 296 -38.03 21.21 33.37
N PHE A 297 -38.19 20.59 32.20
CA PHE A 297 -39.12 19.49 31.95
C PHE A 297 -38.77 18.18 32.66
N THR A 298 -37.52 17.99 33.10
CA THR A 298 -37.15 16.79 33.85
C THR A 298 -37.62 16.85 35.31
N GLU A 299 -37.88 18.05 35.82
CA GLU A 299 -38.31 18.28 37.20
C GLU A 299 -39.79 18.70 37.28
N ASP A 300 -40.33 19.26 36.19
CA ASP A 300 -41.71 19.78 36.11
C ASP A 300 -42.50 19.09 34.97
N SER A 301 -43.22 18.03 35.34
CA SER A 301 -44.04 17.24 34.41
C SER A 301 -45.22 18.01 33.82
N LEU A 302 -45.73 19.03 34.51
CA LEU A 302 -46.79 19.90 34.00
C LEU A 302 -46.27 20.77 32.86
N LYS A 303 -45.10 21.40 33.03
CA LYS A 303 -44.47 22.18 31.96
C LYS A 303 -44.15 21.35 30.72
N LEU A 304 -43.70 20.10 30.91
CA LEU A 304 -43.51 19.19 29.78
C LEU A 304 -44.82 18.92 29.05
N GLY A 305 -45.90 18.65 29.80
CA GLY A 305 -47.24 18.41 29.25
C GLY A 305 -47.77 19.58 28.43
N VAL A 306 -47.66 20.81 28.96
CA VAL A 306 -48.03 22.03 28.23
C VAL A 306 -47.23 22.17 26.94
N TRP A 307 -45.91 22.04 27.00
CA TRP A 307 -45.03 22.16 25.84
C TRP A 307 -45.34 21.14 24.73
N VAL A 308 -45.60 19.87 25.08
CA VAL A 308 -45.98 18.84 24.10
C VAL A 308 -47.36 19.14 23.50
N THR A 309 -48.30 19.64 24.30
CA THR A 309 -49.67 19.91 23.84
C THR A 309 -49.71 21.10 22.88
N GLU A 310 -48.90 22.12 23.11
CA GLU A 310 -48.75 23.26 22.19
C GLU A 310 -48.27 22.80 20.80
N TRP A 311 -47.35 21.83 20.72
CA TRP A 311 -46.88 21.24 19.46
C TRP A 311 -47.93 20.45 18.67
N LEU A 312 -49.01 20.00 19.31
CA LEU A 312 -50.06 19.19 18.69
C LEU A 312 -51.27 20.01 18.23
N ILE A 313 -51.35 21.27 18.66
CA ILE A 313 -52.46 22.19 18.35
C ILE A 313 -52.16 23.07 17.12
N GLU A 314 -50.90 23.15 16.70
CA GLU A 314 -50.48 23.66 15.37
C GLU A 314 -50.52 22.57 14.29
#